data_AF-A0A329YFY3-F1
#
_entry.id   AF-A0A329YFY3-F1
#
_cell.length_a   1.000
_cell.length_b   1.000
_cell.length_c   1.000
_cell.angle_alpha   90.00
_cell.angle_beta   90.00
_cell.angle_gamma   90.00
#
_symmetry.space_group_name_H-M   'P 1'
#
loop_
_entity.id
_entity.type
_entity.pdbx_description
1 polymer ?
#
loop_
_entity_poly.entity_id
_entity_poly.type
_entity_poly.pdbx_seq_one_letter_code
_entity_poly.pdbx_strand_id
1 'polypeptide(L)'
;MSRRNFSKLQQRKNMARRGSEQIDGGLPILSGPPRKRPSKEDLRKQTKDMFAAVTEITRIFECKPCRFRFRARQAVDPVEPMLCTRCGRPV
;
A
#
# COMPACT_ATOMS: atom_id res chain seq x y z
N MET A 1 34.88 -19.59 -50.95
CA MET A 1 33.72 -19.28 -50.08
C MET A 1 33.85 -17.86 -49.57
N SER A 2 32.86 -17.00 -49.80
CA SER A 2 32.95 -15.58 -49.41
C SER A 2 32.83 -15.45 -47.89
N ARG A 3 33.83 -14.82 -47.26
CA ARG A 3 33.88 -14.56 -45.80
C ARG A 3 32.94 -13.40 -45.41
N ARG A 4 31.67 -13.43 -45.85
CA ARG A 4 30.70 -12.39 -45.48
C ARG A 4 30.14 -12.70 -44.09
N ASN A 5 30.28 -11.76 -43.17
CA ASN A 5 29.76 -11.88 -41.81
C ASN A 5 28.25 -11.59 -41.80
N PHE A 6 27.44 -12.57 -41.40
CA PHE A 6 25.97 -12.47 -41.34
C PHE A 6 25.41 -12.26 -39.93
N SER A 7 26.26 -11.99 -38.93
CA SER A 7 25.85 -11.76 -37.53
C SER A 7 24.70 -10.76 -37.39
N LYS A 8 24.78 -9.60 -38.05
CA LYS A 8 23.72 -8.58 -38.03
C LYS A 8 22.40 -9.06 -38.65
N LEU A 9 22.46 -9.90 -39.69
CA LEU A 9 21.25 -10.48 -40.29
C LEU A 9 20.59 -11.48 -39.32
N GLN A 10 21.41 -12.31 -38.68
CA GLN A 10 20.97 -13.28 -37.66
C GLN A 10 20.32 -12.57 -36.47
N GLN A 11 20.94 -11.50 -35.99
CA GLN A 11 20.47 -10.66 -34.88
C GLN A 11 19.10 -10.03 -35.18
N ARG A 12 18.93 -9.46 -36.38
CA ARG A 12 17.63 -8.92 -36.82
C ARG A 12 16.52 -9.98 -36.87
N LYS A 13 16.82 -11.18 -37.38
CA LYS A 13 15.86 -12.30 -37.39
C LYS A 13 15.49 -12.74 -35.97
N ASN A 14 16.46 -12.78 -35.06
CA ASN A 14 16.22 -13.16 -33.66
C ASN A 14 15.35 -12.12 -32.93
N MET A 15 15.61 -10.82 -33.13
CA MET A 15 14.77 -9.75 -32.58
C MET A 15 13.34 -9.82 -33.12
N ALA A 16 13.16 -10.01 -34.43
CA ALA A 16 11.82 -10.12 -35.02
C ALA A 16 11.01 -11.28 -34.43
N ARG A 17 11.67 -12.38 -34.04
CA ARG A 17 11.01 -13.55 -33.43
C ARG A 17 10.75 -13.41 -31.93
N ARG A 18 11.64 -12.74 -31.19
CA ARG A 18 11.57 -12.64 -29.72
C ARG A 18 11.00 -11.31 -29.21
N GLY A 19 10.89 -10.29 -30.06
CA GLY A 19 10.43 -8.95 -29.71
C GLY A 19 11.42 -8.11 -28.89
N SER A 20 12.57 -8.66 -28.51
CA SER A 20 13.63 -7.95 -27.77
C SER A 20 15.02 -8.46 -28.16
N GLU A 21 16.02 -7.60 -27.96
CA GLU A 21 17.42 -7.92 -28.16
C GLU A 21 18.05 -8.37 -26.84
N GLN A 22 18.70 -9.54 -26.83
CA GLN A 22 19.52 -9.94 -25.69
C GLN A 22 20.90 -9.31 -25.86
N ILE A 23 21.29 -8.47 -24.91
CA ILE A 23 22.65 -7.93 -24.81
C ILE A 23 23.52 -9.03 -24.20
N ASP A 24 24.64 -9.38 -24.82
CA ASP A 24 25.60 -10.34 -24.26
C ASP A 24 26.09 -9.83 -22.90
N GLY A 25 25.83 -10.61 -21.84
CA GLY A 25 26.12 -10.23 -20.44
C GLY A 25 25.00 -9.43 -19.74
N GLY A 26 23.90 -9.12 -20.42
CA GLY A 26 22.71 -8.53 -19.80
C GLY A 26 21.98 -9.56 -18.94
N LEU A 27 21.53 -9.16 -17.75
CA LEU A 27 20.62 -9.98 -16.94
C LEU A 27 19.40 -10.35 -17.80
N PRO A 28 18.95 -11.62 -17.78
CA PRO A 28 17.71 -11.97 -18.46
C PRO A 28 16.63 -11.04 -17.92
N ILE A 29 15.94 -10.34 -18.83
CA ILE A 29 14.73 -9.61 -18.47
C ILE A 29 13.73 -10.69 -18.06
N LEU A 30 13.77 -11.06 -16.78
CA LEU A 30 12.74 -11.83 -16.12
C LEU A 30 11.54 -10.89 -16.10
N SER A 31 10.81 -10.88 -17.22
CA SER A 31 9.48 -10.29 -17.29
C SER A 31 8.61 -11.17 -16.41
N GLY A 32 8.66 -10.90 -15.09
CA GLY A 32 7.65 -11.40 -14.17
C GLY A 32 6.27 -11.08 -14.74
N PRO A 33 5.25 -11.88 -14.41
CA PRO A 33 3.91 -11.62 -14.90
C PRO A 33 3.53 -10.17 -14.59
N PRO A 34 2.85 -9.47 -15.52
CA PRO A 34 2.48 -8.08 -15.32
C PRO A 34 1.69 -7.97 -14.01
N ARG A 35 2.11 -7.05 -13.12
CA ARG A 35 1.38 -6.78 -11.88
C ARG A 35 -0.05 -6.36 -12.26
N LYS A 36 -1.03 -7.21 -11.94
CA LYS A 36 -2.44 -6.88 -12.17
C LYS A 36 -2.79 -5.70 -11.27
N ARG A 37 -3.33 -4.64 -11.87
CA ARG A 37 -3.90 -3.53 -11.10
C ARG A 37 -5.10 -4.08 -10.30
N PRO A 38 -5.19 -3.82 -8.98
CA PRO A 38 -6.34 -4.24 -8.20
C PRO A 38 -7.62 -3.61 -8.77
N SER A 39 -8.70 -4.38 -8.75
CA SER A 39 -10.00 -3.87 -9.19
C SER A 39 -10.53 -2.83 -8.20
N LYS A 40 -11.49 -2.01 -8.63
CA LYS A 40 -12.18 -1.06 -7.74
C LYS A 40 -12.88 -1.78 -6.58
N GLU A 41 -13.34 -3.01 -6.80
CA GLU A 41 -13.98 -3.83 -5.76
C GLU A 41 -12.98 -4.33 -4.73
N ASP A 42 -11.79 -4.76 -5.16
CA ASP A 42 -10.72 -5.19 -4.25
C ASP A 42 -10.26 -4.04 -3.35
N LEU A 43 -10.13 -2.84 -3.92
CA LEU A 43 -9.80 -1.63 -3.16
C LEU A 43 -10.88 -1.31 -2.12
N ARG A 44 -12.17 -1.46 -2.48
CA ARG A 44 -13.28 -1.24 -1.53
C ARG A 44 -13.28 -2.26 -0.39
N LYS A 45 -12.99 -3.54 -0.67
CA LYS A 45 -12.86 -4.57 0.38
C LYS A 45 -11.75 -4.23 1.35
N GLN A 46 -10.55 -3.93 0.83
CA GLN A 46 -9.41 -3.52 1.65
C GLN A 46 -9.74 -2.33 2.56
N THR A 47 -10.43 -1.30 2.06
CA THR A 47 -10.82 -0.16 2.90
C THR A 47 -11.81 -0.54 4.01
N LYS A 48 -12.78 -1.41 3.72
CA LYS A 48 -13.76 -1.85 4.73
C LYS A 48 -13.09 -2.67 5.83
N ASP A 49 -12.16 -3.54 5.45
CA ASP A 49 -11.39 -4.35 6.40
C ASP A 49 -10.51 -3.47 7.30
N MET A 50 -9.93 -2.41 6.75
CA MET A 50 -9.15 -1.44 7.54
C MET A 50 -10.00 -0.70 8.58
N PHE A 51 -11.20 -0.25 8.21
CA PHE A 51 -12.10 0.44 9.16
C PHE A 51 -12.74 -0.52 10.17
N ALA A 52 -13.07 -1.75 9.77
CA ALA A 52 -13.61 -2.77 10.67
C ALA A 52 -12.58 -3.19 11.75
N ALA A 53 -11.28 -3.07 11.46
CA ALA A 53 -10.22 -3.34 12.42
C ALA A 53 -9.94 -2.20 13.41
N VAL A 54 -10.51 -1.00 13.22
CA VAL A 54 -10.29 0.12 14.14
C VAL A 54 -11.19 -0.04 15.36
N THR A 55 -10.63 -0.58 16.44
CA THR A 55 -11.32 -0.71 17.73
C THR A 55 -11.20 0.55 18.58
N GLU A 56 -10.17 1.38 18.38
CA GLU A 56 -9.89 2.57 19.19
C GLU A 56 -9.68 3.84 18.35
N ILE A 57 -10.20 4.97 18.84
CA ILE A 57 -10.00 6.30 18.26
C ILE A 57 -9.50 7.28 19.31
N THR A 58 -8.69 8.25 18.89
CA THR A 58 -8.25 9.34 19.78
C THR A 58 -9.28 10.47 19.72
N ARG A 59 -9.93 10.75 20.86
CA ARG A 59 -10.87 11.86 21.01
C ARG A 59 -10.27 12.99 21.85
N ILE A 60 -10.74 14.20 21.61
CA ILE A 60 -10.42 15.38 22.43
C ILE A 60 -11.56 15.55 23.42
N PHE A 61 -11.23 15.55 24.70
CA PHE A 61 -12.16 15.72 25.81
C PHE A 61 -11.96 17.08 26.47
N GLU A 62 -13.05 17.68 26.92
CA GLU A 62 -13.04 18.95 27.64
C GLU A 62 -13.83 18.82 28.95
N CYS A 63 -13.11 18.81 30.07
CA CYS A 63 -13.73 18.70 31.39
C CYS A 63 -14.41 20.02 31.77
N LYS A 64 -15.75 20.05 31.85
CA LYS A 64 -16.50 21.26 32.23
C LYS A 64 -16.09 21.86 33.59
N PRO A 65 -15.91 21.06 34.67
CA PRO A 65 -15.49 21.57 35.98
C PRO A 65 -14.16 22.32 36.01
N CYS A 66 -13.11 21.76 35.39
CA CYS A 66 -11.75 22.32 35.49
C CYS A 66 -11.24 22.91 34.16
N ARG A 67 -12.10 22.97 33.14
CA ARG A 67 -11.83 23.44 31.76
C ARG A 67 -10.59 22.83 31.11
N PHE A 68 -10.19 21.65 31.57
CA PHE A 68 -8.98 20.99 31.09
C PHE A 68 -9.31 20.21 29.81
N ARG A 69 -8.54 20.48 28.75
CA ARG A 69 -8.65 19.79 27.47
C ARG A 69 -7.54 18.76 27.33
N PHE A 70 -7.89 17.54 27.01
CA PHE A 70 -6.92 16.46 26.84
C PHE A 70 -7.31 15.50 25.73
N ARG A 71 -6.33 14.75 25.25
CA ARG A 71 -6.51 13.71 24.24
C ARG A 71 -6.47 12.36 24.93
N ALA A 72 -7.43 11.50 24.63
CA ALA A 72 -7.43 10.14 25.12
C ALA A 72 -7.94 9.17 24.06
N ARG A 73 -7.43 7.95 24.11
CA ARG A 73 -7.91 6.84 23.28
C ARG A 73 -9.19 6.30 23.90
N GLN A 74 -10.19 6.05 23.07
CA GLN A 74 -11.45 5.46 23.48
C GLN A 74 -11.86 4.43 22.44
N ALA A 75 -12.48 3.34 22.88
CA ALA A 75 -13.10 2.39 21.97
C ALA A 75 -14.15 3.09 21.09
N VAL A 76 -14.28 2.66 19.84
CA VAL A 76 -15.32 3.17 18.93
C VAL A 76 -16.70 2.83 19.49
N ASP A 77 -16.88 1.58 19.93
CA ASP A 77 -18.06 1.08 20.65
C ASP A 77 -17.67 -0.09 21.58
N PRO A 78 -18.21 -0.19 22.80
CA PRO A 78 -19.04 0.80 23.50
C PRO A 78 -18.21 1.99 24.02
N VAL A 79 -18.81 3.18 24.02
CA VAL A 79 -18.21 4.43 24.50
C VAL A 79 -18.29 4.50 26.03
N GLU A 80 -17.21 4.13 26.72
CA GLU A 80 -17.17 4.18 28.20
C GLU A 80 -16.98 5.62 28.74
N PRO A 81 -17.64 6.01 29.84
CA PRO A 81 -17.46 7.32 30.44
C PRO A 81 -16.03 7.49 30.96
N MET A 82 -15.39 8.60 30.58
CA MET A 82 -13.99 8.91 30.91
C MET A 82 -13.90 9.92 32.05
N LEU A 83 -12.93 9.73 32.94
CA LEU A 83 -12.63 10.67 34.02
C LEU A 83 -11.56 11.67 33.58
N CYS A 84 -11.70 12.91 34.07
CA CYS A 84 -10.71 13.94 33.84
C CYS A 84 -9.41 13.59 34.56
N THR A 85 -8.30 13.54 33.83
CA THR A 85 -6.97 13.27 34.40
C THR A 85 -6.51 14.31 35.43
N ARG A 86 -7.13 15.50 35.44
CA ARG A 86 -6.78 16.59 36.36
C ARG A 86 -7.63 16.63 37.63
N CYS A 87 -8.95 16.42 37.53
CA CYS A 87 -9.86 16.58 38.68
C CYS A 87 -10.66 15.32 39.04
N GLY A 88 -10.49 14.22 38.30
CA GLY A 88 -11.16 12.94 38.55
C GLY A 88 -12.67 12.94 38.30
N ARG A 89 -13.26 14.04 37.83
CA ARG A 89 -14.69 14.14 37.50
C ARG A 89 -14.96 13.61 36.08
N PRO A 90 -16.15 13.07 35.80
CA PRO A 90 -16.52 12.65 34.46
C PRO A 90 -16.47 13.83 33.48
N VAL A 91 -16.02 13.54 32.26
CA VAL A 91 -15.87 14.52 31.17
C VAL A 91 -17.04 14.48 30.21
#